data_AF-A0A359MWY4-F1
#
_entry.id   AF-A0A359MWY4-F1
#
_cell.length_a   1.000
_cell.length_b   1.000
_cell.length_c   1.000
_cell.angle_alpha   90.00
_cell.angle_beta   90.00
_cell.angle_gamma   90.00
#
_symmetry.space_group_name_H-M   'P 1'
#
loop_
_entity.id
_entity.type
_entity.pdbx_description
1 polymer ?
#
loop_
_entity_poly.entity_id
_entity_poly.type
_entity_poly.pdbx_seq_one_letter_code
_entity_poly.pdbx_strand_id
1 'polypeptide(L)'
;MVIALTGEKLAGKGTVAEYLQRTRQARVLRFSQPLTDILARLHQPNSRAELVALGGYLRERFGDDVLARVICSDIRATGDQLTVIDGLRYEAELLACRQLPTFYLLNVTAPVDIRFSRMQFRQEKADELNMSYAEFVQREQDVTEREIAQVQQQAGMTIHNTGTKQDLYNAVDQWLATLPH
;
A
#
# COMPACT_ATOMS: atom_id res chain seq x y z
N MET A 1 -11.57 -13.11 -2.06
CA MET A 1 -10.13 -13.10 -1.68
C MET A 1 -9.64 -11.67 -1.49
N VAL A 2 -8.84 -11.41 -0.47
CA VAL A 2 -8.25 -10.09 -0.19
C VAL A 2 -6.73 -10.20 -0.13
N ILE A 3 -6.03 -9.38 -0.91
CA ILE A 3 -4.57 -9.29 -0.91
C ILE A 3 -4.18 -7.88 -0.45
N ALA A 4 -3.59 -7.78 0.73
CA ALA A 4 -2.99 -6.53 1.19
C ALA A 4 -1.51 -6.45 0.80
N LEU A 5 -1.11 -5.32 0.24
CA LEU A 5 0.26 -5.04 -0.15
C LEU A 5 0.93 -4.17 0.92
N THR A 6 2.04 -4.66 1.46
CA THR A 6 2.97 -3.92 2.32
C THR A 6 4.36 -3.89 1.71
N GLY A 7 5.22 -3.00 2.21
CA GLY A 7 6.57 -2.78 1.71
C GLY A 7 6.97 -1.32 1.68
N GLU A 8 8.26 -1.06 1.49
CA GLU A 8 8.86 0.27 1.52
C GLU A 8 8.40 1.11 0.33
N LYS A 9 8.53 2.43 0.45
CA LYS A 9 8.27 3.33 -0.69
C LYS A 9 9.15 2.95 -1.89
N LEU A 10 8.57 2.96 -3.10
CA LEU A 10 9.23 2.59 -4.37
C LEU A 10 9.64 1.11 -4.51
N ALA A 11 9.19 0.23 -3.63
CA ALA A 11 9.43 -1.21 -3.75
C ALA A 11 8.62 -1.89 -4.88
N GLY A 12 7.56 -1.26 -5.40
CA GLY A 12 6.78 -1.78 -6.55
C GLY A 12 5.35 -2.25 -6.24
N LYS A 13 4.84 -1.99 -5.03
CA LYS A 13 3.45 -2.32 -4.62
C LYS A 13 2.39 -1.81 -5.61
N GLY A 14 2.47 -0.53 -5.99
CA GLY A 14 1.53 0.06 -6.95
C GLY A 14 1.54 -0.69 -8.30
N THR A 15 2.72 -1.09 -8.76
CA THR A 15 2.88 -1.91 -9.98
C THR A 15 2.18 -3.27 -9.86
N VAL A 16 2.25 -3.90 -8.68
CA VAL A 16 1.53 -5.16 -8.41
C VAL A 16 0.01 -4.92 -8.37
N ALA A 17 -0.45 -3.87 -7.71
CA ALA A 17 -1.87 -3.53 -7.67
C ALA A 17 -2.45 -3.29 -9.08
N GLU A 18 -1.75 -2.49 -9.89
CA GLU A 18 -2.11 -2.22 -11.29
C GLU A 18 -2.10 -3.50 -12.15
N TYR A 19 -1.12 -4.38 -11.93
CA TYR A 19 -1.04 -5.66 -12.61
C TYR A 19 -2.28 -6.52 -12.33
N LEU A 20 -2.60 -6.72 -11.05
CA LEU A 20 -3.74 -7.52 -10.61
C LEU A 20 -5.09 -6.91 -11.04
N GLN A 21 -5.19 -5.58 -11.02
CA GLN A 21 -6.36 -4.88 -11.55
C GLN A 21 -6.57 -5.23 -13.04
N ARG A 22 -5.50 -5.17 -13.83
CA ARG A 22 -5.58 -5.40 -15.28
C ARG A 22 -5.79 -6.88 -15.65
N THR A 23 -5.11 -7.80 -14.98
CA THR A 23 -5.10 -9.23 -15.39
C THR A 23 -6.14 -10.08 -14.68
N ARG A 24 -6.53 -9.70 -13.45
CA ARG A 24 -7.47 -10.45 -12.60
C ARG A 24 -8.74 -9.66 -12.28
N GLN A 25 -8.93 -8.48 -12.88
CA GLN A 25 -10.06 -7.58 -12.60
C GLN A 25 -10.18 -7.24 -11.11
N ALA A 26 -9.06 -7.20 -10.40
CA ALA A 26 -9.05 -6.92 -8.97
C ALA A 26 -9.56 -5.50 -8.69
N ARG A 27 -10.45 -5.36 -7.70
CA ARG A 27 -10.75 -4.03 -7.15
C ARG A 27 -9.55 -3.56 -6.34
N VAL A 28 -9.04 -2.37 -6.64
CA VAL A 28 -7.92 -1.78 -5.88
C VAL A 28 -8.45 -0.73 -4.93
N LEU A 29 -8.14 -0.89 -3.65
CA LEU A 29 -8.48 0.03 -2.57
C LEU A 29 -7.21 0.61 -1.96
N ARG A 30 -7.27 1.88 -1.56
CA ARG A 30 -6.18 2.60 -0.91
C ARG A 30 -6.73 3.26 0.35
N PHE A 31 -5.94 3.31 1.43
CA PHE A 31 -6.35 4.00 2.66
C PHE A 31 -6.61 5.50 2.49
N SER A 32 -6.06 6.12 1.43
CA SER A 32 -6.34 7.51 1.08
C SER A 32 -7.65 7.70 0.30
N GLN A 33 -8.29 6.63 -0.19
CA GLN A 33 -9.50 6.73 -0.99
C GLN A 33 -10.68 7.32 -0.19
N PRO A 34 -11.00 6.85 1.03
CA PRO A 34 -12.08 7.44 1.82
C PRO A 34 -11.87 8.93 2.11
N LEU A 35 -10.61 9.32 2.34
CA LEU A 35 -10.25 10.73 2.56
C LEU A 35 -10.48 11.56 1.29
N THR A 36 -10.11 11.02 0.14
CA THR A 36 -10.33 11.65 -1.17
C THR A 36 -11.81 11.82 -1.45
N ASP A 37 -12.62 10.79 -1.16
CA ASP A 37 -14.07 10.81 -1.37
C ASP A 37 -14.75 11.87 -0.48
N ILE A 38 -14.33 11.97 0.79
CA ILE A 38 -14.82 12.99 1.72
C ILE A 38 -14.43 14.39 1.25
N LEU A 39 -13.16 14.64 0.91
CA LEU A 39 -12.72 15.96 0.43
C LEU A 39 -13.47 16.37 -0.85
N ALA A 40 -13.65 15.43 -1.78
CA ALA A 40 -14.43 15.66 -2.99
C ALA A 40 -15.88 16.03 -2.66
N ARG A 41 -16.50 15.33 -1.71
CA ARG A 41 -17.88 15.60 -1.27
C ARG A 41 -18.04 16.95 -0.57
N LEU A 42 -17.00 17.42 0.10
CA LEU A 42 -16.93 18.72 0.76
C LEU A 42 -16.44 19.85 -0.16
N HIS A 43 -16.19 19.55 -1.45
CA HIS A 43 -15.63 20.48 -2.42
C HIS A 43 -14.30 21.11 -1.97
N GLN A 44 -13.47 20.33 -1.28
CA GLN A 44 -12.15 20.74 -0.80
C GLN A 44 -11.02 20.26 -1.73
N PRO A 45 -9.86 20.94 -1.73
CA PRO A 45 -8.72 20.51 -2.53
C PRO A 45 -8.22 19.12 -2.12
N ASN A 46 -7.99 18.24 -3.10
CA ASN A 46 -7.32 16.97 -2.87
C ASN A 46 -5.79 17.15 -2.79
N SER A 47 -5.34 17.86 -1.75
CA SER A 47 -3.92 18.10 -1.49
C SER A 47 -3.37 17.16 -0.42
N ARG A 48 -2.05 16.94 -0.41
CA ARG A 48 -1.39 16.15 0.65
C ARG A 48 -1.66 16.72 2.04
N ALA A 49 -1.65 18.05 2.18
CA ALA A 49 -1.90 18.71 3.45
C ALA A 49 -3.32 18.43 3.95
N GLU A 50 -4.32 18.54 3.06
CA GLU A 50 -5.73 18.27 3.39
C GLU A 50 -5.97 16.80 3.74
N LEU A 51 -5.38 15.86 2.99
CA LEU A 51 -5.48 14.42 3.29
C LEU A 51 -4.87 14.09 4.66
N VAL A 52 -3.72 14.67 4.99
CA VAL A 52 -3.06 14.46 6.29
C VAL A 52 -3.90 15.06 7.42
N ALA A 53 -4.37 16.29 7.26
CA ALA A 53 -5.20 16.96 8.27
C ALA A 53 -6.50 16.21 8.53
N LEU A 54 -7.27 15.88 7.47
CA LEU A 54 -8.51 15.12 7.58
C LEU A 54 -8.27 13.74 8.21
N GLY A 55 -7.22 13.03 7.78
CA GLY A 55 -6.84 11.77 8.37
C GLY A 55 -6.51 11.89 9.87
N GLY A 56 -5.88 12.98 10.29
CA GLY A 56 -5.63 13.28 11.70
C GLY A 56 -6.92 13.46 12.50
N TYR A 57 -7.83 14.33 12.03
CA TYR A 57 -9.10 14.59 12.71
C TYR A 57 -9.99 13.34 12.83
N LEU A 58 -10.03 12.51 11.79
CA LEU A 58 -10.80 11.27 11.84
C LEU A 58 -10.24 10.29 12.87
N ARG A 59 -8.91 10.17 12.98
CA ARG A 59 -8.29 9.31 13.98
C ARG A 59 -8.48 9.83 15.40
N GLU A 60 -8.32 11.14 15.62
CA GLU A 60 -8.58 11.78 16.90
C GLU A 60 -10.00 11.48 17.40
N ARG A 61 -10.99 11.54 16.49
CA ARG A 61 -12.38 11.34 16.86
C ARG A 61 -12.82 9.88 16.94
N PHE A 62 -12.35 9.04 16.02
CA PHE A 62 -12.89 7.69 15.80
C PHE A 62 -11.88 6.56 16.05
N GLY A 63 -10.64 6.87 16.42
CA GLY A 63 -9.56 5.92 16.64
C GLY A 63 -8.68 5.69 15.41
N ASP A 64 -7.45 5.23 15.65
CA ASP A 64 -6.40 5.09 14.63
C ASP A 64 -6.76 4.11 13.49
N ASP A 65 -7.62 3.14 13.76
CA ASP A 65 -8.09 2.11 12.84
C ASP A 65 -9.28 2.55 11.98
N VAL A 66 -9.76 3.80 12.11
CA VAL A 66 -10.98 4.28 11.41
C VAL A 66 -10.95 4.01 9.90
N LEU A 67 -9.83 4.30 9.24
CA LEU A 67 -9.70 4.07 7.79
C LEU A 67 -9.69 2.58 7.44
N ALA A 68 -9.07 1.75 8.29
CA ALA A 68 -9.09 0.31 8.11
C ALA A 68 -10.50 -0.26 8.26
N ARG A 69 -11.29 0.23 9.22
CA ARG A 69 -12.70 -0.18 9.38
C ARG A 69 -13.55 0.20 8.18
N VAL A 70 -13.33 1.38 7.58
CA VAL A 70 -14.01 1.79 6.35
C VAL A 70 -13.66 0.83 5.21
N ILE A 71 -12.38 0.63 4.93
CA ILE A 71 -11.92 -0.27 3.85
C ILE A 71 -12.46 -1.70 4.05
N CYS A 72 -12.41 -2.23 5.27
CA CYS A 72 -12.95 -3.56 5.56
C CYS A 72 -14.47 -3.64 5.35
N SER A 73 -15.20 -2.57 5.68
CA SER A 73 -16.64 -2.49 5.42
C SER A 73 -16.94 -2.44 3.92
N ASP A 74 -16.17 -1.67 3.17
CA ASP A 74 -16.32 -1.56 1.70
C ASP A 74 -16.05 -2.88 0.99
N ILE A 75 -15.10 -3.69 1.49
CA ILE A 75 -14.79 -5.02 0.96
C ILE A 75 -15.95 -5.99 1.23
N ARG A 76 -16.52 -5.96 2.45
CA ARG A 76 -17.65 -6.82 2.81
C ARG A 76 -18.91 -6.49 2.00
N ALA A 77 -19.06 -5.26 1.55
CA ALA A 77 -20.26 -4.79 0.85
C ALA A 77 -20.30 -5.15 -0.65
N THR A 78 -19.16 -5.31 -1.32
CA THR A 78 -19.14 -5.46 -2.79
C THR A 78 -19.09 -6.89 -3.30
N GLY A 79 -18.69 -7.86 -2.48
CA GLY A 79 -18.64 -9.27 -2.87
C GLY A 79 -17.64 -9.56 -4.01
N ASP A 80 -16.63 -8.70 -4.19
CA ASP A 80 -15.62 -8.86 -5.24
C ASP A 80 -14.85 -10.18 -5.10
N GLN A 81 -14.58 -10.84 -6.22
CA GLN A 81 -13.78 -12.07 -6.22
C GLN A 81 -12.37 -11.83 -5.68
N LEU A 82 -11.75 -10.72 -6.08
CA LEU A 82 -10.43 -10.29 -5.65
C LEU A 82 -10.42 -8.79 -5.33
N THR A 83 -10.05 -8.44 -4.10
CA THR A 83 -9.71 -7.08 -3.71
C THR A 83 -8.23 -6.97 -3.35
N VAL A 84 -7.57 -5.91 -3.82
CA VAL A 84 -6.21 -5.54 -3.45
C VAL A 84 -6.23 -4.29 -2.60
N ILE A 85 -5.64 -4.34 -1.40
CA ILE A 85 -5.41 -3.16 -0.57
C ILE A 85 -3.97 -2.70 -0.81
N ASP A 86 -3.81 -1.55 -1.46
CA ASP A 86 -2.50 -0.96 -1.78
C ASP A 86 -2.06 0.01 -0.67
N GLY A 87 -1.05 -0.41 0.10
CA GLY A 87 -0.37 0.43 1.06
C GLY A 87 -0.83 0.24 2.51
N LEU A 88 -0.88 -1.01 2.97
CA LEU A 88 -1.06 -1.34 4.40
C LEU A 88 0.27 -1.11 5.14
N ARG A 89 0.25 -0.23 6.15
CA ARG A 89 1.48 0.29 6.80
C ARG A 89 1.49 0.15 8.31
N TYR A 90 0.33 0.10 8.96
CA TYR A 90 0.26 0.10 10.43
C TYR A 90 -0.30 -1.21 10.97
N GLU A 91 0.13 -1.56 12.18
CA GLU A 91 -0.34 -2.77 12.87
C GLU A 91 -1.86 -2.77 13.07
N ALA A 92 -2.43 -1.63 13.44
CA ALA A 92 -3.88 -1.48 13.60
C ALA A 92 -4.64 -1.77 12.29
N GLU A 93 -4.08 -1.37 11.14
CA GLU A 93 -4.65 -1.68 9.83
C GLU A 93 -4.56 -3.18 9.54
N LEU A 94 -3.42 -3.81 9.83
CA LEU A 94 -3.24 -5.25 9.67
C LEU A 94 -4.24 -6.04 10.52
N LEU A 95 -4.34 -5.70 11.80
CA LEU A 95 -5.24 -6.38 12.73
C LEU A 95 -6.71 -6.29 12.29
N ALA A 96 -7.14 -5.12 11.78
CA ALA A 96 -8.47 -4.95 11.24
C ALA A 96 -8.70 -5.75 9.94
N CYS A 97 -7.78 -5.66 8.98
CA CYS A 97 -7.91 -6.35 7.70
C CYS A 97 -7.77 -7.87 7.81
N ARG A 98 -6.98 -8.38 8.77
CA ARG A 98 -6.80 -9.82 9.01
C ARG A 98 -8.09 -10.50 9.49
N GLN A 99 -9.10 -9.74 9.93
CA GLN A 99 -10.44 -10.27 10.24
C GLN A 99 -11.30 -10.51 8.97
N LEU A 100 -10.84 -10.13 7.79
CA LEU A 100 -11.52 -10.43 6.53
C LEU A 100 -11.34 -11.91 6.18
N PRO A 101 -12.37 -12.58 5.65
CA PRO A 101 -12.22 -13.95 5.16
C PRO A 101 -11.24 -13.96 3.98
N THR A 102 -10.41 -15.01 3.88
CA THR A 102 -9.43 -15.19 2.78
C THR A 102 -8.48 -13.99 2.61
N PHE A 103 -7.88 -13.54 3.72
CA PHE A 103 -6.92 -12.44 3.75
C PHE A 103 -5.48 -12.93 3.63
N TYR A 104 -4.73 -12.30 2.72
CA TYR A 104 -3.29 -12.54 2.54
C TYR A 104 -2.52 -11.22 2.58
N LEU A 105 -1.44 -11.19 3.36
CA LEU A 105 -0.48 -10.09 3.38
C LEU A 105 0.73 -10.45 2.52
N LEU A 106 0.94 -9.68 1.44
CA LEU A 106 2.08 -9.78 0.56
C LEU A 106 3.02 -8.59 0.81
N ASN A 107 4.26 -8.88 1.21
CA ASN A 107 5.32 -7.90 1.24
C ASN A 107 6.00 -7.82 -0.14
N VAL A 108 6.07 -6.63 -0.71
CA VAL A 108 6.87 -6.36 -1.92
C VAL A 108 7.99 -5.43 -1.49
N THR A 109 9.23 -5.92 -1.51
CA THR A 109 10.42 -5.18 -1.07
C THR A 109 11.44 -5.04 -2.18
N ALA A 110 12.32 -4.06 -2.07
CA ALA A 110 13.49 -3.93 -2.92
C ALA A 110 14.66 -3.27 -2.16
N PRO A 111 15.92 -3.63 -2.48
CA PRO A 111 17.11 -2.96 -1.97
C PRO A 111 17.03 -1.42 -2.12
N VAL A 112 17.58 -0.71 -1.13
CA VAL A 112 17.50 0.75 -1.01
C VAL A 112 18.12 1.49 -2.21
N ASP A 113 19.20 0.96 -2.77
CA ASP A 113 19.87 1.42 -3.98
C ASP A 113 18.98 1.32 -5.24
N ILE A 114 18.25 0.21 -5.39
CA ILE A 114 17.27 0.03 -6.46
C ILE A 114 16.10 1.01 -6.28
N ARG A 115 15.60 1.17 -5.05
CA ARG A 115 14.49 2.09 -4.74
C ARG A 115 14.89 3.54 -4.97
N PHE A 116 16.11 3.92 -4.59
CA PHE A 116 16.67 5.24 -4.85
C PHE A 116 16.79 5.50 -6.35
N SER A 117 17.34 4.55 -7.11
CA SER A 117 17.43 4.66 -8.58
C SER A 117 16.04 4.89 -9.20
N ARG A 118 15.02 4.12 -8.77
CA ARG A 118 13.62 4.30 -9.23
C ARG A 118 13.06 5.68 -8.92
N MET A 119 13.40 6.28 -7.77
CA MET A 119 13.00 7.64 -7.42
C MET A 119 13.50 8.64 -8.46
N GLN A 120 14.80 8.54 -8.82
CA GLN A 120 15.45 9.45 -9.76
C GLN A 120 14.84 9.37 -11.17
N PHE A 121 14.40 8.18 -11.60
CA PHE A 121 13.72 7.99 -12.88
C PHE A 121 12.26 8.48 -12.89
N ARG A 122 11.54 8.32 -11.77
CA ARG A 122 10.09 8.57 -11.73
C ARG A 122 9.73 10.05 -11.79
N GLN A 123 10.56 10.92 -11.20
CA GLN A 123 10.42 12.39 -11.23
C GLN A 123 9.00 12.94 -10.91
N GLU A 124 8.16 12.16 -10.21
CA GLU A 124 6.76 12.51 -9.99
C GLU A 124 6.55 13.65 -9.00
N LYS A 125 7.55 13.96 -8.17
CA LYS A 125 7.49 15.04 -7.17
C LYS A 125 8.70 15.95 -7.30
N ALA A 126 8.45 17.26 -7.27
CA ALA A 126 9.49 18.29 -7.34
C ALA A 126 10.57 18.09 -6.25
N ASP A 127 10.13 17.70 -5.06
CA ASP A 127 10.97 17.45 -3.88
C ASP A 127 11.78 16.13 -3.94
N GLU A 128 11.53 15.27 -4.94
CA GLU A 128 12.29 14.03 -5.17
C GLU A 128 13.42 14.21 -6.20
N LEU A 129 13.39 15.28 -7.01
CA LEU A 129 14.37 15.52 -8.08
C LEU A 129 15.79 15.79 -7.59
N ASN A 130 15.93 16.42 -6.42
CA ASN A 130 17.21 16.87 -5.88
C ASN A 130 17.64 16.12 -4.62
N MET A 131 16.92 15.07 -4.24
CA MET A 131 17.20 14.34 -3.01
C MET A 131 18.44 13.46 -3.16
N SER A 132 19.41 13.65 -2.28
CA SER A 132 20.63 12.85 -2.21
C SER A 132 20.35 11.43 -1.70
N TYR A 133 21.25 10.50 -2.01
CA TYR A 133 21.18 9.13 -1.47
C TYR A 133 21.19 9.12 0.07
N ALA A 134 21.99 9.99 0.70
CA ALA A 134 22.06 10.09 2.15
C ALA A 134 20.74 10.57 2.76
N GLU A 135 20.08 11.56 2.16
CA GLU A 135 18.75 12.01 2.59
C GLU A 135 17.69 10.94 2.38
N PHE A 136 17.76 10.17 1.29
CA PHE A 136 16.85 9.05 1.04
C PHE A 136 16.99 7.98 2.11
N VAL A 137 18.23 7.58 2.44
CA VAL A 137 18.51 6.60 3.50
C VAL A 137 18.09 7.12 4.88
N GLN A 138 18.21 8.43 5.16
CA GLN A 138 17.70 8.99 6.41
C GLN A 138 16.18 8.85 6.53
N ARG A 139 15.43 9.03 5.43
CA ARG A 139 13.97 8.88 5.44
C ARG A 139 13.50 7.44 5.67
N GLU A 140 14.35 6.45 5.48
CA GLU A 140 14.07 5.06 5.88
C GLU A 140 13.94 4.90 7.40
N GLN A 141 14.40 5.89 8.17
CA GLN A 141 14.24 5.92 9.63
C GLN A 141 12.98 6.66 10.08
N ASP A 142 12.20 7.22 9.15
CA ASP A 142 10.94 7.88 9.48
C ASP A 142 10.00 6.90 10.17
N VAL A 143 9.17 7.41 11.09
CA VAL A 143 8.20 6.60 11.86
C VAL A 143 7.36 5.73 10.93
N THR A 144 6.94 6.26 9.77
CA THR A 144 6.14 5.52 8.80
C THR A 144 6.85 4.28 8.25
N GLU A 145 8.16 4.35 7.99
CA GLU A 145 8.92 3.21 7.46
C GLU A 145 9.21 2.18 8.58
N ARG A 146 9.36 2.62 9.83
CA ARG A 146 9.46 1.70 10.99
C ARG A 146 8.20 0.87 11.21
N GLU A 147 7.03 1.50 11.08
CA GLU A 147 5.74 0.82 11.18
C GLU A 147 5.55 -0.18 10.03
N ILE A 148 5.93 0.21 8.81
CA ILE A 148 5.94 -0.70 7.65
C ILE A 148 6.81 -1.93 7.94
N ALA A 149 8.01 -1.76 8.50
CA ALA A 149 8.90 -2.87 8.82
C ALA A 149 8.28 -3.88 9.79
N GLN A 150 7.48 -3.43 10.77
CA GLN A 150 6.76 -4.33 11.68
C GLN A 150 5.69 -5.14 10.94
N VAL A 151 4.93 -4.50 10.06
CA VAL A 151 3.92 -5.17 9.23
C VAL A 151 4.56 -6.15 8.25
N GLN A 152 5.69 -5.80 7.63
CA GLN A 152 6.40 -6.66 6.68
C GLN A 152 6.82 -7.99 7.29
N GLN A 153 7.26 -8.00 8.56
CA GLN A 153 7.65 -9.22 9.27
C GLN A 153 6.49 -10.22 9.44
N GLN A 154 5.26 -9.74 9.32
CA GLN A 154 4.05 -10.57 9.45
C GLN A 154 3.49 -11.04 8.10
N ALA A 155 4.15 -10.71 6.99
CA ALA A 155 3.71 -11.12 5.66
C ALA A 155 3.92 -12.63 5.47
N GLY A 156 2.90 -13.31 4.95
CA GLY A 156 2.99 -14.74 4.63
C GLY A 156 3.87 -15.02 3.40
N MET A 157 4.14 -14.00 2.59
CA MET A 157 5.02 -14.05 1.45
C MET A 157 5.77 -12.72 1.29
N THR A 158 7.03 -12.80 0.88
CA THR A 158 7.83 -11.65 0.46
C THR A 158 8.32 -11.83 -0.98
N ILE A 159 8.06 -10.85 -1.84
CA ILE A 159 8.62 -10.77 -3.19
C ILE A 159 9.73 -9.71 -3.21
N HIS A 160 10.94 -10.13 -3.59
CA HIS A 160 12.09 -9.25 -3.79
C HIS A 160 12.07 -8.71 -5.23
N ASN A 161 11.61 -7.48 -5.39
CA ASN A 161 11.50 -6.81 -6.68
C ASN A 161 12.84 -6.20 -7.13
N THR A 162 13.80 -7.07 -7.48
CA THR A 162 15.14 -6.69 -7.96
C THR A 162 15.29 -6.76 -9.48
N GLY A 163 14.40 -7.48 -10.16
CA GLY A 163 14.44 -7.71 -11.60
C GLY A 163 13.62 -6.73 -12.44
N THR A 164 13.20 -7.20 -13.60
CA THR A 164 12.33 -6.47 -14.53
C THR A 164 10.88 -6.46 -14.05
N LYS A 165 10.03 -5.64 -14.68
CA LYS A 165 8.58 -5.68 -14.43
C LYS A 165 7.98 -7.06 -14.71
N GLN A 166 8.48 -7.79 -15.71
CA GLN A 166 7.98 -9.12 -16.02
C GLN A 166 8.35 -10.14 -14.94
N ASP A 167 9.54 -10.03 -14.35
CA ASP A 167 9.96 -10.88 -13.24
C ASP A 167 9.05 -10.68 -12.02
N LEU A 168 8.70 -9.43 -11.72
CA LEU A 168 7.73 -9.10 -10.67
C LEU A 168 6.35 -9.73 -10.95
N TYR A 169 5.85 -9.62 -12.18
CA TYR A 169 4.56 -10.21 -12.55
C TYR A 169 4.57 -11.73 -12.43
N ASN A 170 5.62 -12.38 -12.92
CA ASN A 170 5.78 -13.83 -12.83
C ASN A 170 5.82 -14.29 -11.37
N ALA A 171 6.54 -13.58 -10.49
CA ALA A 171 6.60 -13.89 -9.06
C ALA A 171 5.22 -13.75 -8.39
N VAL A 172 4.45 -12.72 -8.76
CA VAL A 172 3.08 -12.53 -8.26
C VAL A 172 2.18 -13.69 -8.72
N ASP A 173 2.21 -14.08 -9.99
CA ASP A 173 1.38 -15.18 -10.49
C ASP A 173 1.76 -16.54 -9.91
N GLN A 174 3.06 -16.80 -9.73
CA GLN A 174 3.54 -18.00 -9.05
C GLN A 174 3.03 -18.07 -7.61
N TRP A 175 3.08 -16.96 -6.87
CA TRP A 175 2.54 -16.90 -5.52
C TRP A 175 1.01 -17.06 -5.51
N LEU A 176 0.28 -16.40 -6.41
CA LEU A 176 -1.17 -16.57 -6.50
C LEU A 176 -1.58 -18.03 -6.75
N ALA A 177 -0.79 -18.79 -7.52
CA ALA A 177 -1.05 -20.19 -7.80
C ALA A 177 -0.89 -21.10 -6.56
N THR A 178 -0.23 -20.64 -5.50
CA THR A 178 -0.09 -21.40 -4.24
C THR A 178 -1.21 -21.11 -3.23
N LEU A 179 -2.01 -20.07 -3.45
CA LEU A 179 -3.09 -19.71 -2.54
C LEU A 179 -4.30 -20.65 -2.72
N PRO A 180 -4.95 -21.08 -1.64
CA PRO A 180 -6.16 -21.88 -1.74
C PRO A 180 -7.30 -21.07 -2.38
N HIS A 181 -8.14 -21.80 -3.13
CA HIS A 181 -9.31 -21.27 -3.85
C HIS A 181 -10.42 -20.78 -2.92
#